data_AF-A0A938XQS6-F1
#
_entry.id   AF-A0A938XQS6-F1
#
_cell.length_a   1.000
_cell.length_b   1.000
_cell.length_c   1.000
_cell.angle_alpha   90.00
_cell.angle_beta   90.00
_cell.angle_gamma   90.00
#
_symmetry.space_group_name_H-M   'P 1'
#
loop_
_entity.id
_entity.type
_entity.pdbx_description
1 polymer ?
#
loop_
_entity_poly.entity_id
_entity_poly.type
_entity_poly.pdbx_seq_one_letter_code
_entity_poly.pdbx_strand_id
1 'polypeptide(L)'
;MMELEPEQLTEDVLQKVDEESKYNVDLTICLDVTGSMRGLIADAKKVAFTFGPALLEKMEEMKKPINDLRVKILSFRDYTHDAEPLQSSQFFDLPEEESDLEAYIEGLEAKGGGKAPESSLEAFDQALTTTEWATNKANARHVVVLLTDAPHRSLETMAEKDISNYPANISASKEELEEKWNDDSIIDQNAKRLVLFAPAQKNWKKIANFENTTWERTKAAKGLTETDLNRIVATVCQSIGKAVNSDNNYNQNDVDTAFEEVN
;
A
#
# COMPACT_ATOMS: atom_id res chain seq x y z
N MET A 1 5.32 29.11 -40.23
CA MET A 1 4.91 27.85 -39.56
C MET A 1 5.69 26.74 -40.25
N MET A 2 6.60 26.08 -39.55
CA MET A 2 7.18 24.83 -40.05
C MET A 2 6.08 23.76 -39.90
N GLU A 3 5.59 23.24 -41.01
CA GLU A 3 4.80 22.00 -41.01
C GLU A 3 5.78 20.85 -40.72
N LEU A 4 5.48 20.08 -39.68
CA LEU A 4 6.27 18.89 -39.33
C LEU A 4 6.10 17.83 -40.42
N GLU A 5 7.20 17.17 -40.80
CA GLU A 5 7.19 16.15 -41.84
C GLU A 5 6.36 14.92 -41.39
N PRO A 6 5.67 14.21 -42.31
CA PRO A 6 4.77 13.10 -41.95
C PRO A 6 5.42 11.98 -41.13
N GLU A 7 6.71 11.72 -41.33
CA GLU A 7 7.49 10.71 -40.59
C GLU A 7 7.69 11.11 -39.12
N GLN A 8 7.92 12.41 -38.85
CA GLN A 8 8.05 12.95 -37.50
C GLN A 8 6.70 12.87 -36.76
N LEU A 9 5.59 13.16 -37.44
CA LEU A 9 4.26 12.99 -36.88
C LEU A 9 3.97 11.54 -36.47
N THR A 10 4.43 10.55 -37.27
CA THR A 10 4.23 9.14 -36.93
C THR A 10 5.11 8.67 -35.77
N GLU A 11 6.35 9.13 -35.67
CA GLU A 11 7.22 8.82 -34.52
C GLU A 11 6.69 9.46 -33.24
N ASP A 12 6.29 10.73 -33.29
CA ASP A 12 5.71 11.44 -32.14
C ASP A 12 4.43 10.76 -31.64
N VAL A 13 3.57 10.30 -32.55
CA VAL A 13 2.35 9.56 -32.19
C VAL A 13 2.70 8.20 -31.57
N LEU A 14 3.65 7.46 -32.14
CA LEU A 14 4.07 6.16 -31.59
C LEU A 14 4.70 6.30 -30.21
N GLN A 15 5.55 7.31 -30.01
CA GLN A 15 6.17 7.58 -28.72
C GLN A 15 5.12 7.99 -27.68
N LYS A 16 4.16 8.84 -28.07
CA LYS A 16 3.05 9.21 -27.18
C LYS A 16 2.15 8.03 -26.83
N VAL A 17 1.87 7.14 -27.77
CA VAL A 17 1.11 5.90 -27.52
C VAL A 17 1.90 4.95 -26.60
N ASP A 18 3.22 4.86 -26.77
CA ASP A 18 4.08 4.07 -25.88
C ASP A 18 4.05 4.63 -24.46
N GLU A 19 4.26 5.93 -24.28
CA GLU A 19 4.18 6.61 -22.96
C GLU A 19 2.79 6.49 -22.31
N GLU A 20 1.71 6.67 -23.09
CA GLU A 20 0.32 6.46 -22.65
C GLU A 20 -0.05 4.99 -22.43
N SER A 21 0.85 4.04 -22.71
CA SER A 21 0.67 2.61 -22.40
C SER A 21 1.36 2.18 -21.11
N LYS A 22 2.32 2.98 -20.63
CA LYS A 22 3.05 2.72 -19.38
C LYS A 22 2.31 3.25 -18.18
N TYR A 23 2.61 2.69 -17.01
CA TYR A 23 2.02 3.09 -15.73
C TYR A 23 2.91 4.10 -15.01
N ASN A 24 2.29 5.03 -14.30
CA ASN A 24 2.96 5.91 -13.34
C ASN A 24 2.42 5.55 -11.95
N VAL A 25 3.28 5.09 -11.06
CA VAL A 25 2.87 4.43 -9.82
C VAL A 25 3.43 5.16 -8.61
N ASP A 26 2.53 5.65 -7.77
CA ASP A 26 2.85 6.03 -6.41
C ASP A 26 2.45 4.88 -5.48
N LEU A 27 3.44 4.31 -4.81
CA LEU A 27 3.28 3.18 -3.91
C LEU A 27 3.58 3.60 -2.48
N THR A 28 2.55 3.70 -1.66
CA THR A 28 2.68 3.97 -0.22
C THR A 28 2.49 2.69 0.57
N ILE A 29 3.50 2.27 1.32
CA ILE A 29 3.52 1.03 2.09
C ILE A 29 3.35 1.38 3.58
N CYS A 30 2.17 1.10 4.13
CA CYS A 30 1.89 1.13 5.56
C CYS A 30 2.36 -0.19 6.18
N LEU A 31 3.52 -0.18 6.84
CA LEU A 31 4.18 -1.36 7.37
C LEU A 31 4.07 -1.42 8.90
N ASP A 32 3.44 -2.46 9.41
CA ASP A 32 3.50 -2.80 10.83
C ASP A 32 4.93 -3.17 11.23
N VAL A 33 5.50 -2.42 12.17
CA VAL A 33 6.87 -2.61 12.69
C VAL A 33 6.87 -2.99 14.18
N THR A 34 5.78 -3.62 14.65
CA THR A 34 5.69 -4.20 15.99
C THR A 34 6.57 -5.44 16.16
N GLY A 35 6.73 -5.91 17.40
CA GLY A 35 7.61 -7.05 17.70
C GLY A 35 7.24 -8.37 17.00
N SER A 36 5.95 -8.61 16.70
CA SER A 36 5.49 -9.81 15.99
C SER A 36 5.94 -9.84 14.53
N MET A 37 6.14 -8.67 13.92
CA MET A 37 6.56 -8.51 12.52
C MET A 37 8.06 -8.75 12.29
N ARG A 38 8.83 -9.12 13.33
CA ARG A 38 10.30 -9.34 13.23
C ARG A 38 10.71 -10.29 12.10
N GLY A 39 9.96 -11.37 11.90
CA GLY A 39 10.24 -12.33 10.82
C GLY A 39 10.14 -11.68 9.45
N LEU A 40 9.03 -10.97 9.19
CA LEU A 40 8.81 -10.26 7.93
C LEU A 40 9.85 -9.18 7.73
N ILE A 41 10.15 -8.36 8.74
CA ILE A 41 11.10 -7.26 8.57
C ILE A 41 12.49 -7.82 8.30
N ALA A 42 12.88 -8.92 8.94
CA ALA A 42 14.15 -9.58 8.63
C ALA A 42 14.18 -10.12 7.19
N ASP A 43 13.08 -10.70 6.69
CA ASP A 43 12.99 -11.16 5.30
C ASP A 43 12.91 -9.99 4.32
N ALA A 44 12.15 -8.95 4.64
CA ALA A 44 12.05 -7.72 3.88
C ALA A 44 13.39 -7.01 3.82
N LYS A 45 14.25 -7.06 4.84
CA LYS A 45 15.64 -6.55 4.75
C LYS A 45 16.52 -7.37 3.82
N LYS A 46 16.36 -8.70 3.79
CA LYS A 46 17.07 -9.56 2.83
C LYS A 46 16.61 -9.33 1.39
N VAL A 47 15.33 -9.01 1.21
CA VAL A 47 14.62 -8.85 -0.07
C VAL A 47 14.43 -7.35 -0.43
N ALA A 48 14.81 -6.42 0.45
CA ALA A 48 14.70 -4.97 0.23
C ALA A 48 15.47 -4.58 -1.03
N PHE A 49 16.60 -5.26 -1.23
CA PHE A 49 17.43 -5.29 -2.44
C PHE A 49 16.69 -5.65 -3.73
N THR A 50 15.45 -6.11 -3.67
CA THR A 50 14.71 -6.56 -4.85
C THR A 50 13.24 -6.14 -4.86
N PHE A 51 12.68 -5.43 -3.87
CA PHE A 51 11.23 -5.16 -3.91
C PHE A 51 10.85 -4.25 -5.08
N GLY A 52 11.54 -3.11 -5.22
CA GLY A 52 11.38 -2.21 -6.37
C GLY A 52 11.69 -2.90 -7.70
N PRO A 53 12.89 -3.50 -7.86
CA PRO A 53 13.25 -4.25 -9.06
C PRO A 53 12.28 -5.38 -9.40
N ALA A 54 11.83 -6.18 -8.44
CA ALA A 54 10.90 -7.28 -8.67
C ALA A 54 9.52 -6.77 -9.10
N LEU A 55 9.08 -5.62 -8.58
CA LEU A 55 7.84 -4.99 -9.03
C LEU A 55 7.97 -4.51 -10.48
N LEU A 56 9.06 -3.83 -10.84
CA LEU A 56 9.35 -3.39 -12.21
C LEU A 56 9.43 -4.60 -13.16
N GLU A 57 10.24 -5.60 -12.84
CA GLU A 57 10.39 -6.84 -13.61
C GLU A 57 9.05 -7.55 -13.79
N LYS A 58 8.25 -7.68 -12.73
CA LYS A 58 6.96 -8.35 -12.81
C LYS A 58 5.97 -7.61 -13.71
N MET A 59 5.98 -6.29 -13.67
CA MET A 59 5.12 -5.45 -14.51
C MET A 59 5.52 -5.53 -15.99
N GLU A 60 6.82 -5.62 -16.27
CA GLU A 60 7.34 -5.93 -17.61
C GLU A 60 6.88 -7.31 -18.11
N GLU A 61 6.99 -8.36 -17.28
CA GLU A 61 6.48 -9.70 -17.61
C GLU A 61 4.98 -9.69 -17.93
N MET A 62 4.22 -8.84 -17.23
CA MET A 62 2.79 -8.65 -17.44
C MET A 62 2.44 -7.78 -18.66
N LYS A 63 3.45 -7.30 -19.40
CA LYS A 63 3.31 -6.35 -20.53
C LYS A 63 2.59 -5.06 -20.12
N LYS A 64 2.90 -4.59 -18.91
CA LYS A 64 2.37 -3.39 -18.29
C LYS A 64 3.53 -2.57 -17.71
N PRO A 65 4.51 -2.19 -18.54
CA PRO A 65 5.70 -1.48 -18.09
C PRO A 65 5.36 -0.28 -17.20
N ILE A 66 6.18 -0.04 -16.18
CA ILE A 66 6.10 1.17 -15.37
C ILE A 66 7.10 2.19 -15.91
N ASN A 67 6.62 3.40 -16.17
CA ASN A 67 7.45 4.53 -16.58
C ASN A 67 8.06 5.25 -15.38
N ASP A 68 7.29 5.38 -14.29
CA ASP A 68 7.68 6.11 -13.10
C ASP A 68 7.16 5.36 -11.86
N LEU A 69 8.06 5.05 -10.93
CA LEU A 69 7.74 4.35 -9.68
C LEU A 69 8.27 5.15 -8.49
N ARG A 70 7.36 5.69 -7.69
CA ARG A 70 7.70 6.38 -6.44
C ARG A 70 7.24 5.56 -5.26
N VAL A 71 8.13 5.28 -4.32
CA VAL A 71 7.83 4.44 -3.14
C VAL A 71 7.95 5.25 -1.87
N LYS A 72 6.94 5.18 -1.00
CA LYS A 72 6.93 5.79 0.34
C LYS A 72 6.63 4.74 1.39
N ILE A 73 7.30 4.80 2.54
CA ILE A 73 7.09 3.87 3.66
C ILE A 73 6.51 4.64 4.85
N LEU A 74 5.38 4.16 5.37
CA LEU A 74 4.78 4.57 6.63
C LEU A 74 4.87 3.40 7.61
N SER A 75 5.84 3.44 8.52
CA SER A 75 5.98 2.41 9.54
C SER A 75 5.13 2.75 10.76
N PHE A 76 4.34 1.81 11.26
CA PHE A 76 3.45 2.03 12.41
C PHE A 76 3.56 0.96 13.51
N ARG A 77 3.14 1.33 14.72
CA ARG A 77 3.02 0.48 15.92
C ARG A 77 1.67 0.73 16.62
N ASP A 78 1.62 0.79 17.96
CA ASP A 78 0.40 1.13 18.71
C ASP A 78 0.52 2.53 19.35
N TYR A 79 -0.36 3.46 18.99
CA TYR A 79 -0.43 4.79 19.62
C TYR A 79 -0.70 4.71 21.14
N THR A 80 -1.26 3.61 21.64
CA THR A 80 -1.54 3.41 23.07
C THR A 80 -0.37 2.83 23.85
N HIS A 81 0.73 2.48 23.19
CA HIS A 81 1.87 1.82 23.81
C HIS A 81 3.22 2.47 23.48
N ASP A 82 3.39 2.91 22.24
CA ASP A 82 4.69 3.32 21.70
C ASP A 82 4.87 4.84 21.69
N ALA A 83 6.07 5.30 22.05
CA ALA A 83 6.43 6.72 22.02
C ALA A 83 6.53 7.27 20.57
N GLU A 84 6.98 6.42 19.65
CA GLU A 84 7.08 6.70 18.21
C GLU A 84 6.19 5.69 17.47
N PRO A 85 4.86 5.89 17.49
CA PRO A 85 3.88 4.94 16.96
C PRO A 85 3.71 5.03 15.44
N LEU A 86 4.20 6.10 14.80
CA LEU A 86 4.14 6.29 13.36
C LEU A 86 5.36 7.08 12.88
N GLN A 87 5.98 6.62 11.81
CA GLN A 87 7.06 7.33 11.12
C GLN A 87 6.84 7.21 9.61
N SER A 88 7.22 8.26 8.88
CA SER A 88 6.96 8.39 7.45
C SER A 88 8.25 8.78 6.73
N SER A 89 8.56 8.11 5.64
CA SER A 89 9.63 8.52 4.72
C SER A 89 9.14 9.61 3.75
N GLN A 90 10.09 10.23 3.06
CA GLN A 90 9.80 10.85 1.76
C GLN A 90 9.46 9.78 0.71
N PHE A 91 9.04 10.21 -0.48
CA PHE A 91 9.07 9.32 -1.63
C PHE A 91 10.51 9.07 -2.07
N PHE A 92 10.77 7.85 -2.52
CA PHE A 92 11.97 7.43 -3.22
C PHE A 92 11.60 7.14 -4.68
N ASP A 93 12.23 7.83 -5.63
CA ASP A 93 12.05 7.62 -7.06
C ASP A 93 12.92 6.42 -7.51
N LEU A 94 12.29 5.37 -8.06
CA LEU A 94 13.00 4.15 -8.45
C LEU A 94 13.14 4.03 -9.98
N PRO A 95 14.30 3.55 -10.48
CA PRO A 95 15.40 2.91 -9.73
C PRO A 95 16.45 3.88 -9.13
N GLU A 96 16.33 5.18 -9.33
CA GLU A 96 17.37 6.16 -9.01
C GLU A 96 17.75 6.24 -7.51
N GLU A 97 16.78 6.11 -6.62
CA GLU A 97 16.92 6.22 -5.15
C GLU A 97 16.75 4.86 -4.44
N GLU A 98 17.02 3.76 -5.15
CA GLU A 98 16.91 2.41 -4.60
C GLU A 98 17.76 2.21 -3.33
N SER A 99 19.02 2.67 -3.34
CA SER A 99 19.89 2.56 -2.18
C SER A 99 19.41 3.36 -0.96
N ASP A 100 18.69 4.47 -1.17
CA ASP A 100 18.14 5.27 -0.07
C ASP A 100 16.90 4.60 0.53
N LEU A 101 16.05 4.00 -0.31
CA LEU A 101 14.94 3.16 0.14
C LEU A 101 15.44 1.95 0.94
N GLU A 102 16.49 1.27 0.45
CA GLU A 102 17.14 0.15 1.15
C GLU A 102 17.67 0.58 2.52
N ALA A 103 18.39 1.70 2.58
CA ALA A 103 18.91 2.23 3.84
C ALA A 103 17.78 2.56 4.83
N TYR A 104 16.66 3.10 4.35
CA TYR A 104 15.49 3.36 5.19
C TYR A 104 14.90 2.05 5.75
N ILE A 105 14.72 1.03 4.91
CA ILE A 105 14.19 -0.28 5.34
C ILE A 105 15.16 -0.96 6.32
N GLU A 106 16.47 -0.90 6.08
CA GLU A 106 17.50 -1.45 6.97
C GLU A 106 17.48 -0.77 8.35
N GLY A 107 17.10 0.51 8.41
CA GLY A 107 16.90 1.24 9.66
C GLY A 107 15.66 0.83 10.46
N LEU A 108 14.71 0.09 9.88
CA LEU A 108 13.49 -0.32 10.57
C LEU A 108 13.77 -1.35 11.67
N GLU A 109 13.17 -1.12 12.84
CA GLU A 109 13.27 -2.02 13.99
C GLU A 109 11.89 -2.56 14.37
N ALA A 110 11.75 -3.89 14.28
CA ALA A 110 10.59 -4.64 14.73
C ALA A 110 10.55 -4.70 16.27
N LYS A 111 9.84 -3.75 16.89
CA LYS A 111 9.80 -3.57 18.34
C LYS A 111 8.52 -2.88 18.77
N GLY A 112 8.26 -2.90 20.06
CA GLY A 112 7.03 -2.34 20.58
C GLY A 112 5.83 -3.16 20.13
N GLY A 113 4.69 -2.50 20.01
CA GLY A 113 3.41 -3.19 19.94
C GLY A 113 2.98 -3.59 21.34
N GLY A 114 1.79 -3.13 21.72
CA GLY A 114 1.18 -3.43 23.01
C GLY A 114 0.46 -4.77 22.98
N LYS A 115 -0.70 -4.81 23.62
CA LYS A 115 -1.65 -5.89 23.39
C LYS A 115 -2.51 -5.51 22.18
N ALA A 116 -2.41 -6.31 21.12
CA ALA A 116 -3.27 -6.22 19.95
C ALA A 116 -4.73 -5.92 20.33
N PRO A 117 -5.44 -5.08 19.55
CA PRO A 117 -5.11 -4.63 18.19
C PRO A 117 -4.09 -3.48 18.09
N GLU A 118 -3.55 -3.24 16.90
CA GLU A 118 -2.55 -2.19 16.57
C GLU A 118 -3.19 -1.00 15.81
N SER A 119 -2.44 0.08 15.57
CA SER A 119 -2.92 1.35 14.96
C SER A 119 -2.79 1.41 13.43
N SER A 120 -3.26 0.38 12.73
CA SER A 120 -3.13 0.30 11.27
C SER A 120 -3.99 1.31 10.50
N LEU A 121 -5.14 1.74 11.05
CA LEU A 121 -6.04 2.67 10.36
C LEU A 121 -5.49 4.09 10.38
N GLU A 122 -4.78 4.45 11.44
CA GLU A 122 -4.09 5.73 11.57
C GLU A 122 -2.97 5.83 10.52
N ALA A 123 -2.25 4.74 10.27
CA ALA A 123 -1.26 4.68 9.19
C ALA A 123 -1.91 4.83 7.81
N PHE A 124 -3.06 4.20 7.57
CA PHE A 124 -3.81 4.38 6.32
C PHE A 124 -4.31 5.81 6.15
N ASP A 125 -4.86 6.43 7.20
CA ASP A 125 -5.28 7.83 7.16
C ASP A 125 -4.12 8.78 6.83
N GLN A 126 -2.96 8.56 7.46
CA GLN A 126 -1.76 9.35 7.20
C GLN A 126 -1.19 9.11 5.81
N ALA A 127 -1.34 7.91 5.25
CA ALA A 127 -1.02 7.66 3.85
C ALA A 127 -1.85 8.51 2.90
N LEU A 128 -3.11 8.81 3.24
CA LEU A 128 -3.95 9.69 2.43
C LEU A 128 -3.61 11.17 2.64
N THR A 129 -3.37 11.58 3.88
CA THR A 129 -3.27 13.00 4.23
C THR A 129 -1.87 13.59 4.16
N THR A 130 -0.82 12.77 4.15
CA THR A 130 0.59 13.23 4.12
C THR A 130 1.31 12.97 2.81
N THR A 131 0.58 12.45 1.81
CA THR A 131 1.17 11.99 0.56
C THR A 131 0.83 12.94 -0.57
N GLU A 132 1.87 13.42 -1.24
CA GLU A 132 1.74 14.26 -2.43
C GLU A 132 1.65 13.35 -3.66
N TRP A 133 0.44 12.86 -3.92
CA TRP A 133 0.14 12.00 -5.06
C TRP A 133 0.45 12.69 -6.39
N ALA A 134 0.94 11.93 -7.35
CA ALA A 134 1.21 12.40 -8.70
C ALA A 134 -0.11 12.79 -9.37
N THR A 135 -0.18 13.99 -9.91
CA THR A 135 -1.35 14.47 -10.65
C THR A 135 -1.04 14.57 -12.13
N ASN A 136 -2.09 14.47 -12.96
CA ASN A 136 -2.02 14.68 -14.42
C ASN A 136 -1.06 13.73 -15.17
N LYS A 137 -0.81 12.51 -14.65
CA LYS A 137 -0.06 11.47 -15.36
C LYS A 137 -1.02 10.46 -16.00
N ALA A 138 -0.77 10.11 -17.26
CA ALA A 138 -1.50 9.03 -17.92
C ALA A 138 -1.29 7.71 -17.16
N ASN A 139 -2.34 6.88 -17.08
CA ASN A 139 -2.35 5.62 -16.34
C ASN A 139 -1.78 5.69 -14.90
N ALA A 140 -2.01 6.80 -14.20
CA ALA A 140 -1.63 6.92 -12.80
C ALA A 140 -2.24 5.81 -11.94
N ARG A 141 -1.48 5.33 -10.96
CA ARG A 141 -1.90 4.39 -9.92
C ARG A 141 -1.40 4.87 -8.58
N HIS A 142 -2.34 5.10 -7.66
CA HIS A 142 -2.06 5.51 -6.29
C HIS A 142 -2.38 4.32 -5.40
N VAL A 143 -1.36 3.56 -5.05
CA VAL A 143 -1.50 2.28 -4.36
C VAL A 143 -1.09 2.46 -2.91
N VAL A 144 -2.02 2.21 -2.00
CA VAL A 144 -1.72 2.04 -0.58
C VAL A 144 -1.67 0.54 -0.28
N VAL A 145 -0.54 0.07 0.25
CA VAL A 145 -0.38 -1.32 0.71
C VAL A 145 -0.29 -1.31 2.22
N LEU A 146 -1.18 -2.03 2.90
CA LEU A 146 -1.15 -2.17 4.35
C LEU A 146 -0.71 -3.59 4.71
N LEU A 147 0.39 -3.71 5.46
CA LEU A 147 0.94 -4.99 5.92
C LEU A 147 0.92 -5.09 7.43
N THR A 148 0.21 -6.08 7.97
CA THR A 148 0.14 -6.37 9.40
C THR A 148 -0.22 -7.83 9.66
N ASP A 149 0.20 -8.33 10.82
CA ASP A 149 -0.23 -9.62 11.34
C ASP A 149 -1.23 -9.50 12.51
N ALA A 150 -1.79 -8.30 12.73
CA ALA A 150 -2.71 -7.98 13.81
C ALA A 150 -4.08 -7.45 13.33
N PRO A 151 -5.14 -7.56 14.18
CA PRO A 151 -6.34 -6.75 14.00
C PRO A 151 -6.02 -5.25 14.11
N HIS A 152 -6.76 -4.43 13.39
CA HIS A 152 -6.73 -2.97 13.59
C HIS A 152 -7.61 -2.54 14.78
N ARG A 153 -7.20 -1.47 15.44
CA ARG A 153 -8.02 -0.74 16.41
C ARG A 153 -9.03 0.14 15.68
N SER A 154 -10.20 0.38 16.28
CA SER A 154 -11.20 1.30 15.72
C SER A 154 -10.80 2.75 15.97
N LEU A 155 -10.97 3.60 14.94
CA LEU A 155 -10.68 5.04 15.04
C LEU A 155 -11.56 5.73 16.09
N GLU A 156 -12.81 5.29 16.22
CA GLU A 156 -13.76 5.83 17.19
C GLU A 156 -13.27 5.63 18.63
N THR A 157 -12.71 4.44 18.91
CA THR A 157 -12.13 4.14 20.23
C THR A 157 -10.83 4.90 20.47
N MET A 158 -10.10 5.25 19.42
CA MET A 158 -8.88 6.05 19.53
C MET A 158 -9.18 7.53 19.75
N ALA A 159 -10.20 8.06 19.09
CA ALA A 159 -10.65 9.45 19.27
C ALA A 159 -11.10 9.76 20.71
N GLU A 160 -11.57 8.75 21.46
CA GLU A 160 -11.95 8.89 22.87
C GLU A 160 -10.76 8.85 23.85
N LYS A 161 -9.56 8.43 23.39
CA LYS A 161 -8.39 8.30 24.25
C LYS A 161 -7.59 9.60 24.31
N ASP A 162 -7.13 9.92 25.50
CA ASP A 162 -6.16 10.99 25.72
C ASP A 162 -4.74 10.47 25.42
N ILE A 163 -4.30 10.66 24.17
CA ILE A 163 -2.98 10.25 23.68
C ILE A 163 -2.24 11.51 23.24
N SER A 164 -1.20 11.89 24.00
CA SER A 164 -0.53 13.18 23.87
C SER A 164 0.11 13.45 22.50
N ASN A 165 0.49 12.40 21.76
CA ASN A 165 1.15 12.47 20.45
C ASN A 165 0.23 11.99 19.31
N TYR A 166 -1.08 11.92 19.53
CA TYR A 166 -2.03 11.52 18.49
C TYR A 166 -2.24 12.66 17.47
N PRO A 167 -2.05 12.43 16.15
CA PRO A 167 -2.14 13.51 15.17
C PRO A 167 -3.57 14.04 15.04
N ALA A 168 -3.70 15.37 15.04
CA ALA A 168 -5.01 16.04 15.02
C ALA A 168 -5.80 15.86 13.71
N ASN A 169 -5.14 15.40 12.64
CA ASN A 169 -5.75 15.21 11.31
C ASN A 169 -6.24 13.78 11.05
N ILE A 170 -6.07 12.85 11.99
CA ILE A 170 -6.60 11.49 11.88
C ILE A 170 -8.13 11.54 11.91
N SER A 171 -8.79 10.79 11.03
CA SER A 171 -10.24 10.61 11.03
C SER A 171 -10.73 10.05 12.36
N ALA A 172 -11.85 10.58 12.87
CA ALA A 172 -12.41 10.15 14.14
C ALA A 172 -13.21 8.84 14.04
N SER A 173 -13.53 8.37 12.81
CA SER A 173 -14.31 7.17 12.56
C SER A 173 -13.92 6.45 11.28
N LYS A 174 -14.37 5.20 11.13
CA LYS A 174 -14.24 4.44 9.88
C LYS A 174 -14.94 5.14 8.73
N GLU A 175 -16.08 5.77 8.99
CA GLU A 175 -16.87 6.50 8.00
C GLU A 175 -16.11 7.73 7.50
N GLU A 176 -15.49 8.53 8.38
CA GLU A 176 -14.66 9.67 7.97
C GLU A 176 -13.41 9.24 7.20
N LEU A 177 -12.81 8.09 7.54
CA LEU A 177 -11.71 7.52 6.75
C LEU A 177 -12.19 7.08 5.35
N GLU A 178 -13.39 6.52 5.25
CA GLU A 178 -14.00 6.14 3.97
C GLU A 178 -14.35 7.38 3.13
N GLU A 179 -14.82 8.46 3.76
CA GLU A 179 -15.04 9.75 3.10
C GLU A 179 -13.73 10.31 2.52
N LYS A 180 -12.63 10.30 3.30
CA LYS A 180 -11.31 10.70 2.77
C LYS A 180 -10.86 9.82 1.60
N TRP A 181 -11.08 8.51 1.68
CA TRP A 181 -10.76 7.57 0.59
C TRP A 181 -11.54 7.87 -0.69
N ASN A 182 -12.74 8.44 -0.55
CA ASN A 182 -13.65 8.77 -1.64
C ASN A 182 -13.60 10.27 -2.03
N ASP A 183 -12.65 11.03 -1.50
CA ASP A 183 -12.46 12.44 -1.80
C ASP A 183 -11.46 12.64 -2.95
N ASP A 184 -11.95 13.15 -4.08
CA ASP A 184 -11.16 13.43 -5.30
C ASP A 184 -10.10 14.54 -5.09
N SER A 185 -10.26 15.36 -4.04
CA SER A 185 -9.24 16.35 -3.66
C SER A 185 -8.06 15.75 -2.89
N ILE A 186 -8.22 14.55 -2.34
CA ILE A 186 -7.20 13.82 -1.58
C ILE A 186 -6.49 12.80 -2.47
N ILE A 187 -7.25 12.02 -3.23
CA ILE A 187 -6.71 10.96 -4.08
C ILE A 187 -7.55 10.81 -5.35
N ASP A 188 -6.88 10.68 -6.50
CA ASP A 188 -7.56 10.44 -7.78
C ASP A 188 -8.36 9.13 -7.71
N GLN A 189 -9.68 9.26 -7.87
CA GLN A 189 -10.63 8.16 -7.70
C GLN A 189 -10.48 7.05 -8.76
N ASN A 190 -9.90 7.37 -9.91
CA ASN A 190 -9.58 6.39 -10.95
C ASN A 190 -8.22 5.72 -10.68
N ALA A 191 -7.27 6.43 -10.07
CA ALA A 191 -5.95 5.87 -9.79
C ALA A 191 -5.90 5.03 -8.51
N LYS A 192 -6.78 5.31 -7.53
CA LYS A 192 -6.69 4.76 -6.16
C LYS A 192 -6.81 3.24 -6.10
N ARG A 193 -5.96 2.58 -5.31
CA ARG A 193 -6.02 1.15 -4.99
C ARG A 193 -5.61 0.94 -3.54
N LEU A 194 -6.35 0.11 -2.81
CA LEU A 194 -5.97 -0.34 -1.47
C LEU A 194 -5.64 -1.84 -1.52
N VAL A 195 -4.48 -2.24 -1.03
CA VAL A 195 -4.07 -3.65 -0.95
C VAL A 195 -3.80 -4.01 0.50
N LEU A 196 -4.61 -4.89 1.07
CA LEU A 196 -4.54 -5.29 2.46
C LEU A 196 -3.87 -6.66 2.57
N PHE A 197 -2.75 -6.73 3.29
CA PHE A 197 -2.15 -7.95 3.82
C PHE A 197 -2.41 -7.98 5.31
N ALA A 198 -3.57 -8.52 5.69
CA ALA A 198 -4.04 -8.47 7.06
C ALA A 198 -4.79 -9.75 7.48
N PRO A 199 -4.83 -10.08 8.79
CA PRO A 199 -5.46 -11.30 9.27
C PRO A 199 -6.93 -11.39 8.92
N ALA A 200 -7.41 -12.61 8.65
CA ALA A 200 -8.81 -12.93 8.32
C ALA A 200 -9.79 -12.72 9.50
N GLN A 201 -9.91 -11.49 10.00
CA GLN A 201 -10.71 -11.14 11.18
C GLN A 201 -11.87 -10.21 10.81
N LYS A 202 -12.90 -10.18 11.66
CA LYS A 202 -14.17 -9.48 11.39
C LYS A 202 -14.00 -7.96 11.19
N ASN A 203 -13.04 -7.34 11.87
CA ASN A 203 -12.79 -5.90 11.75
C ASN A 203 -12.22 -5.53 10.37
N TRP A 204 -11.31 -6.33 9.81
CA TRP A 204 -10.78 -6.14 8.46
C TRP A 204 -11.83 -6.26 7.35
N LYS A 205 -12.88 -7.07 7.53
CA LYS A 205 -13.97 -7.19 6.53
C LYS A 205 -14.61 -5.85 6.18
N LYS A 206 -14.71 -4.92 7.15
CA LYS A 206 -15.32 -3.61 6.91
C LYS A 206 -14.44 -2.70 6.07
N ILE A 207 -13.12 -2.78 6.24
CA ILE A 207 -12.14 -2.02 5.46
C ILE A 207 -11.99 -2.62 4.06
N ALA A 208 -12.01 -3.95 3.97
CA ALA A 208 -11.96 -4.67 2.69
C ALA A 208 -13.13 -4.36 1.74
N ASN A 209 -14.22 -3.76 2.25
CA ASN A 209 -15.36 -3.32 1.44
C ASN A 209 -15.18 -1.93 0.83
N PHE A 210 -14.11 -1.20 1.15
CA PHE A 210 -13.83 0.08 0.51
C PHE A 210 -13.61 -0.13 -0.99
N GLU A 211 -14.00 0.85 -1.80
CA GLU A 211 -13.82 0.78 -3.26
C GLU A 211 -12.36 0.55 -3.64
N ASN A 212 -12.13 -0.19 -4.73
CA ASN A 212 -10.79 -0.51 -5.24
C ASN A 212 -9.86 -1.20 -4.23
N THR A 213 -10.43 -2.00 -3.32
CA THR A 213 -9.67 -2.74 -2.31
C THR A 213 -9.47 -4.21 -2.70
N THR A 214 -8.24 -4.71 -2.57
CA THR A 214 -7.90 -6.13 -2.63
C THR A 214 -7.43 -6.58 -1.25
N TRP A 215 -8.02 -7.66 -0.70
CA TRP A 215 -7.63 -8.18 0.61
C TRP A 215 -7.03 -9.58 0.51
N GLU A 216 -5.72 -9.65 0.71
CA GLU A 216 -4.95 -10.86 0.87
C GLU A 216 -4.89 -11.24 2.35
N ARG A 217 -5.58 -12.33 2.70
CA ARG A 217 -5.63 -12.80 4.08
C ARG A 217 -4.26 -13.36 4.49
N THR A 218 -3.76 -12.87 5.61
CA THR A 218 -2.53 -13.34 6.27
C THR A 218 -2.86 -14.19 7.50
N LYS A 219 -1.88 -14.90 8.05
CA LYS A 219 -2.02 -15.62 9.32
C LYS A 219 -1.67 -14.67 10.45
N ALA A 220 -2.58 -14.49 11.41
CA ALA A 220 -2.32 -13.67 12.59
C ALA A 220 -1.11 -14.19 13.39
N ALA A 221 -0.32 -13.28 13.95
CA ALA A 221 0.74 -13.55 14.93
C ALA A 221 1.82 -14.58 14.52
N LYS A 222 1.93 -14.90 13.23
CA LYS A 222 2.99 -15.77 12.69
C LYS A 222 4.00 -15.00 11.84
N GLY A 223 3.86 -13.68 11.74
CA GLY A 223 4.59 -12.86 10.78
C GLY A 223 4.30 -13.24 9.33
N LEU A 224 5.02 -12.60 8.42
CA LEU A 224 5.04 -12.89 6.98
C LEU A 224 6.45 -13.41 6.61
N THR A 225 6.52 -14.29 5.62
CA THR A 225 7.72 -15.01 5.17
C THR A 225 8.18 -14.53 3.79
N GLU A 226 9.36 -14.97 3.32
CA GLU A 226 9.82 -14.75 1.93
C GLU A 226 8.77 -15.16 0.86
N THR A 227 8.04 -16.26 1.07
CA THR A 227 6.93 -16.64 0.16
C THR A 227 5.83 -15.60 0.14
N ASP A 228 5.59 -14.92 1.27
CA ASP A 228 4.62 -13.85 1.36
C ASP A 228 5.10 -12.59 0.60
N LEU A 229 6.41 -12.30 0.53
CA LEU A 229 6.93 -11.17 -0.26
C LEU A 229 6.67 -11.34 -1.76
N ASN A 230 6.92 -12.53 -2.32
CA ASN A 230 6.58 -12.81 -3.72
C ASN A 230 5.08 -12.68 -3.99
N ARG A 231 4.25 -13.12 -3.04
CA ARG A 231 2.79 -12.93 -3.11
C ARG A 231 2.43 -11.45 -3.02
N ILE A 232 3.09 -10.67 -2.17
CA ILE A 232 2.89 -9.22 -2.05
C ILE A 232 3.16 -8.54 -3.39
N VAL A 233 4.34 -8.76 -3.98
CA VAL A 233 4.70 -8.21 -5.28
C VAL A 233 3.66 -8.60 -6.33
N ALA A 234 3.31 -9.89 -6.42
CA ALA A 234 2.33 -10.37 -7.40
C ALA A 234 0.96 -9.70 -7.25
N THR A 235 0.43 -9.59 -6.04
CA THR A 235 -0.88 -8.94 -5.80
C THR A 235 -0.82 -7.45 -6.07
N VAL A 236 0.28 -6.76 -5.70
CA VAL A 236 0.45 -5.33 -6.00
C VAL A 236 0.49 -5.10 -7.52
N CYS A 237 1.29 -5.86 -8.26
CA CYS A 237 1.34 -5.78 -9.73
C CYS A 237 -0.01 -6.06 -10.38
N GLN A 238 -0.74 -7.07 -9.89
CA GLN A 238 -2.11 -7.34 -10.34
C GLN A 238 -3.04 -6.14 -10.07
N SER A 239 -2.94 -5.53 -8.88
CA SER A 239 -3.75 -4.36 -8.49
C SER A 239 -3.48 -3.15 -9.38
N ILE A 240 -2.21 -2.84 -9.66
CA ILE A 240 -1.78 -1.78 -10.60
C ILE A 240 -2.41 -2.04 -11.97
N GLY A 241 -2.33 -3.28 -12.45
CA GLY A 241 -2.83 -3.67 -13.76
C GLY A 241 -4.37 -3.73 -13.88
N LYS A 242 -5.15 -3.67 -12.80
CA LYS A 242 -6.62 -3.71 -12.86
C LYS A 242 -7.21 -2.41 -13.39
N ALA A 243 -8.26 -2.52 -14.20
CA ALA A 243 -9.12 -1.40 -14.55
C ALA A 243 -10.01 -1.03 -13.35
N VAL A 244 -10.38 0.25 -13.22
CA VAL A 244 -11.10 0.82 -12.05
C VAL A 244 -12.49 0.20 -11.85
N ASN A 245 -13.05 -0.47 -12.86
CA ASN A 245 -14.41 -1.02 -12.84
C ASN A 245 -14.49 -2.50 -13.27
N SER A 246 -13.41 -3.29 -13.10
CA SER A 246 -13.55 -4.74 -13.24
C SER A 246 -14.27 -5.27 -12.01
N ASP A 247 -15.45 -5.89 -12.20
CA ASP A 247 -16.27 -6.50 -11.15
C ASP A 247 -15.40 -7.14 -10.05
N ASN A 248 -15.74 -6.86 -8.80
CA ASN A 248 -15.20 -7.49 -7.59
C ASN A 248 -15.55 -8.99 -7.50
N ASN A 249 -15.43 -9.74 -8.59
CA ASN A 249 -15.50 -11.19 -8.62
C ASN A 249 -14.16 -11.80 -8.17
N TYR A 250 -13.72 -11.45 -6.96
CA TYR A 250 -12.93 -12.39 -6.19
C TYR A 250 -13.92 -13.39 -5.61
N ASN A 251 -13.87 -14.64 -6.08
CA ASN A 251 -14.73 -15.72 -5.61
C ASN A 251 -14.54 -15.89 -4.10
N GLN A 252 -15.42 -15.24 -3.33
CA GLN A 252 -15.35 -15.14 -1.87
C GLN A 252 -15.59 -16.50 -1.18
N ASN A 253 -15.98 -17.52 -1.95
CA ASN A 253 -16.50 -18.80 -1.48
C ASN A 253 -15.47 -19.94 -1.34
N ASP A 254 -14.23 -19.82 -1.85
CA ASP A 254 -13.30 -20.97 -1.89
C ASP A 254 -12.32 -21.07 -0.70
N VAL A 255 -12.44 -20.19 0.31
CA VAL A 255 -11.52 -20.19 1.48
C VAL A 255 -12.24 -20.23 2.84
N ASP A 256 -13.57 -20.10 2.87
CA ASP A 256 -14.33 -20.13 4.12
C ASP A 256 -14.33 -21.52 4.79
N THR A 257 -14.09 -22.59 4.03
CA THR A 257 -14.01 -23.96 4.56
C THR A 257 -12.68 -24.33 5.24
N ALA A 258 -11.64 -23.48 5.17
CA ALA A 258 -10.33 -23.79 5.75
C ALA A 258 -10.04 -23.11 7.09
N PHE A 259 -10.87 -22.15 7.52
CA PHE A 259 -10.61 -21.33 8.73
C PHE A 259 -11.67 -21.47 9.82
N GLU A 260 -12.76 -22.21 9.61
CA GLU A 260 -13.75 -22.50 10.67
C GLU A 260 -13.29 -23.58 11.67
N GLU A 261 -12.20 -24.33 11.40
CA GLU A 261 -11.74 -25.41 12.30
C GLU A 261 -10.75 -25.00 13.39
N VAL A 262 -10.49 -23.70 13.59
CA VAL A 262 -9.63 -23.25 14.70
C VAL A 262 -10.30 -22.09 15.46
N ASN A 263 -11.43 -22.39 16.10
CA ASN A 263 -11.89 -21.70 17.31
C ASN A 263 -12.30 -22.74 18.35
#